data_AF-A0A2G3AL86-F1
#
_entry.id   AF-A0A2G3AL86-F1
#
_cell.length_a   1.000
_cell.length_b   1.000
_cell.length_c   1.000
_cell.angle_alpha   90.00
_cell.angle_beta   90.00
_cell.angle_gamma   90.00
#
_symmetry.space_group_name_H-M   'P 1'
#
loop_
_entity.id
_entity.type
_entity.pdbx_description
1 polymer ?
#
loop_
_entity_poly.entity_id
_entity_poly.type
_entity_poly.pdbx_seq_one_letter_code
_entity_poly.pdbx_strand_id
1 'polypeptide(L)'
;MVQDSQCMDFIEALRLGSASFTRRSCQTVLKAHLLSIGRIIAPILPHLAEDMWQHLPFQYITEDGHVAKFVFESRWPELDAEHLSFPDEEVDFWGKILELRTEVNKALEVARSGKLIGSSLESKVYLHCSNESLAERLNKMCEPTNDADALHRIFITSQVEILNSLQDERIKDVQYTGEYLMEEGNKIWIGVSRANGSKCDRCWNYSLQVGSFTEHPLLCGRCHNVVIGLQTRDLDDLAKSEAKEAIAQ
;
A
#
# COMPACT_ATOMS: atom_id res chain seq x y z
N MET A 1 7.06 -15.80 7.56
CA MET A 1 6.86 -15.58 6.11
C MET A 1 5.57 -14.85 5.74
N VAL A 2 4.54 -14.78 6.59
CA VAL A 2 3.32 -13.97 6.31
C VAL A 2 3.45 -12.50 6.76
N GLN A 3 4.38 -12.20 7.69
CA GLN A 3 4.64 -10.83 8.15
C GLN A 3 5.47 -9.98 7.17
N ASP A 4 6.27 -10.61 6.29
CA ASP A 4 7.08 -9.88 5.30
C ASP A 4 6.24 -9.23 4.20
N SER A 5 5.03 -9.75 3.91
CA SER A 5 4.18 -9.19 2.85
C SER A 5 3.45 -7.91 3.27
N GLN A 6 3.21 -7.69 4.57
CA GLN A 6 2.52 -6.49 5.06
C GLN A 6 3.42 -5.24 4.99
N CYS A 7 4.72 -5.37 5.26
CA CYS A 7 5.67 -4.27 5.14
C CYS A 7 5.89 -3.81 3.68
N MET A 8 5.70 -4.69 2.70
CA MET A 8 5.87 -4.36 1.28
C MET A 8 4.77 -3.43 0.75
N ASP A 9 3.57 -3.46 1.34
CA ASP A 9 2.46 -2.55 0.98
C ASP A 9 2.83 -1.08 1.27
N PHE A 10 3.55 -0.85 2.37
CA PHE A 10 4.07 0.47 2.72
C PHE A 10 5.10 0.97 1.71
N ILE A 11 5.91 0.08 1.14
CA ILE A 11 6.89 0.45 0.10
C ILE A 11 6.16 0.85 -1.19
N GLU A 12 5.06 0.19 -1.55
CA GLU A 12 4.26 0.61 -2.71
C GLU A 12 3.62 2.00 -2.49
N ALA A 13 3.11 2.28 -1.28
CA ALA A 13 2.61 3.61 -0.93
C ALA A 13 3.71 4.69 -0.98
N LEU A 14 4.97 4.35 -0.67
CA LEU A 14 6.11 5.26 -0.81
C LEU A 14 6.49 5.58 -2.26
N ARG A 15 6.05 4.76 -3.24
CA ARG A 15 6.21 5.03 -4.69
C ARG A 15 5.23 6.08 -5.21
N LEU A 16 4.28 6.55 -4.40
CA LEU A 16 3.43 7.69 -4.73
C LEU A 16 4.23 8.99 -4.78
N GLY A 17 3.67 10.01 -5.44
CA GLY A 17 4.30 11.33 -5.51
C GLY A 17 4.54 11.93 -4.12
N SER A 18 5.61 12.73 -3.98
CA SER A 18 5.98 13.38 -2.70
C SER A 18 4.91 14.32 -2.13
N ALA A 19 3.97 14.77 -2.97
CA ALA A 19 2.83 15.59 -2.60
C ALA A 19 1.61 14.80 -2.08
N SER A 20 1.58 13.48 -2.27
CA SER A 20 0.37 12.69 -2.00
C SER A 20 0.06 12.64 -0.51
N PHE A 21 -1.20 12.89 -0.15
CA PHE A 21 -1.73 12.74 1.21
C PHE A 21 -1.50 11.31 1.73
N THR A 22 -1.81 10.30 0.93
CA THR A 22 -1.59 8.88 1.26
C THR A 22 -0.15 8.59 1.65
N ARG A 23 0.82 9.11 0.88
CA ARG A 23 2.25 8.93 1.20
C ARG A 23 2.61 9.55 2.55
N ARG A 24 2.13 10.77 2.84
CA ARG A 24 2.39 11.45 4.11
C ARG A 24 1.73 10.72 5.28
N SER A 25 0.51 10.24 5.10
CA SER A 25 -0.19 9.42 6.10
C SER A 25 0.62 8.17 6.45
N CYS A 26 1.06 7.41 5.45
CA CYS A 26 1.91 6.24 5.66
C CYS A 26 3.24 6.60 6.36
N GLN A 27 3.87 7.71 5.98
CA GLN A 27 5.11 8.18 6.62
C GLN A 27 4.91 8.55 8.09
N THR A 28 3.77 9.12 8.46
CA THR A 28 3.44 9.42 9.86
C THR A 28 3.37 8.14 10.70
N VAL A 29 2.68 7.12 10.19
CA VAL A 29 2.56 5.81 10.84
C VAL A 29 3.93 5.11 10.94
N LEU A 30 4.70 5.09 9.85
CA LEU A 30 6.05 4.53 9.83
C LEU A 30 6.99 5.25 10.81
N LYS A 31 6.90 6.58 10.89
CA LYS A 31 7.66 7.39 11.85
C LYS A 31 7.33 7.00 13.29
N ALA A 32 6.05 6.85 13.61
CA ALA A 32 5.60 6.45 14.93
C ALA A 32 6.11 5.04 15.28
N HIS A 33 5.96 4.07 14.38
CA HIS A 33 6.46 2.70 14.60
C HIS A 33 7.98 2.65 14.73
N LEU A 34 8.73 3.35 13.87
CA LEU A 34 10.19 3.36 13.92
C LEU A 34 10.69 3.89 15.28
N LEU A 35 10.09 4.97 15.77
CA LEU A 35 10.40 5.52 17.10
C LEU A 35 10.01 4.57 18.22
N SER A 36 8.84 3.93 18.17
CA SER A 36 8.40 3.01 19.23
C SER A 36 9.24 1.73 19.26
N ILE A 37 9.50 1.13 18.10
CA ILE A 37 10.34 -0.09 17.99
C ILE A 37 11.76 0.22 18.48
N GLY A 38 12.38 1.30 18.00
CA GLY A 38 13.74 1.68 18.40
C GLY A 38 13.89 1.82 19.93
N ARG A 39 12.88 2.39 20.58
CA ARG A 39 12.85 2.56 22.05
C ARG A 39 12.60 1.26 22.81
N ILE A 40 11.71 0.39 22.31
CA ILE A 40 11.40 -0.90 22.92
C ILE A 40 12.58 -1.86 22.84
N ILE A 41 13.32 -1.86 21.72
CA ILE A 41 14.45 -2.78 21.54
C ILE A 41 15.73 -2.29 22.24
N ALA A 42 15.83 -1.00 22.60
CA ALA A 42 17.04 -0.41 23.17
C ALA A 42 17.60 -1.14 24.42
N PRO A 43 16.78 -1.65 25.36
CA PRO A 43 17.30 -2.41 26.50
C PRO A 43 17.87 -3.79 26.14
N ILE A 44 17.50 -4.36 25.00
CA ILE A 44 17.89 -5.71 24.56
C ILE A 44 19.03 -5.63 23.54
N LEU A 45 18.92 -4.72 22.57
CA LEU A 45 19.84 -4.53 21.45
C LEU A 45 20.33 -3.07 21.42
N PRO A 46 21.15 -2.64 22.41
CA PRO A 46 21.51 -1.24 22.60
C PRO A 46 22.26 -0.64 21.39
N HIS A 47 23.20 -1.38 20.81
CA HIS A 47 23.97 -0.92 19.66
C HIS A 47 23.11 -0.75 18.41
N LEU A 48 22.22 -1.73 18.13
CA LEU A 48 21.32 -1.66 16.98
C LEU A 48 20.31 -0.51 17.13
N ALA A 49 19.76 -0.33 18.33
CA ALA A 49 18.83 0.75 18.62
C ALA A 49 19.49 2.12 18.44
N GLU A 50 20.75 2.26 18.88
CA GLU A 50 21.53 3.49 18.71
C GLU A 50 21.88 3.74 17.24
N ASP A 51 22.32 2.72 16.50
CA ASP A 51 22.58 2.83 15.06
C ASP A 51 21.32 3.26 14.30
N MET A 52 20.16 2.66 14.61
CA MET A 52 18.87 3.07 14.06
C MET A 52 18.53 4.53 14.39
N TRP A 53 18.81 4.98 15.62
CA TRP A 53 18.54 6.33 16.09
C TRP A 53 19.39 7.38 15.36
N GLN A 54 20.69 7.11 15.17
CA GLN A 54 21.61 8.00 14.46
C GLN A 54 21.24 8.15 12.97
N HIS A 55 20.59 7.15 12.38
CA HIS A 55 20.14 7.17 10.99
C HIS A 55 18.70 7.67 10.79
N LEU A 56 18.06 8.25 11.82
CA LEU A 56 16.73 8.83 11.67
C LEU A 56 16.74 10.05 10.73
N PRO A 57 15.81 10.13 9.76
CA PRO A 57 15.72 11.26 8.83
C PRO A 57 15.08 12.52 9.44
N PHE A 58 14.79 12.50 10.74
CA PHE A 58 14.15 13.59 11.48
C PHE A 58 14.66 13.60 12.92
N GLN A 59 14.55 14.76 13.57
CA GLN A 59 14.89 14.92 14.99
C GLN A 59 13.73 14.47 15.88
N TYR A 60 14.07 13.83 17.00
CA TYR A 60 13.12 13.55 18.08
C TYR A 60 13.32 14.58 19.19
N ILE A 61 12.24 15.27 19.53
CA ILE A 61 12.21 16.27 20.59
C ILE A 61 11.51 15.61 21.79
N THR A 62 12.18 15.60 22.94
CA THR A 62 11.58 15.13 24.19
C THR A 62 10.55 16.15 24.70
N GLU A 63 9.68 15.72 25.61
CA GLU A 63 8.71 16.60 26.28
C GLU A 63 9.34 17.84 26.91
N ASP A 64 10.60 17.72 27.35
CA ASP A 64 11.38 18.78 27.97
C ASP A 64 11.93 19.81 26.94
N GLY A 65 11.62 19.64 25.66
CA GLY A 65 12.03 20.52 24.56
C GLY A 65 13.45 20.29 24.04
N HIS A 66 14.14 19.27 24.55
CA HIS A 66 15.50 18.92 24.12
C HIS A 66 15.49 17.94 22.95
N VAL A 67 16.45 18.08 22.05
CA VAL A 67 16.67 17.09 20.98
C VAL A 67 17.44 15.91 21.57
N ALA A 68 16.81 14.74 21.59
CA ALA A 68 17.45 13.53 22.07
C ALA A 68 18.51 13.05 21.06
N LYS A 69 19.78 13.06 21.47
CA LYS A 69 20.90 12.66 20.63
C LYS A 69 21.11 11.15 20.62
N PHE A 70 20.77 10.48 21.71
CA PHE A 70 20.90 9.04 21.87
C PHE A 70 19.55 8.40 22.13
N VAL A 71 19.39 7.12 21.78
CA VAL A 71 18.14 6.40 22.04
C VAL A 71 17.86 6.32 23.55
N PHE A 72 18.90 6.27 24.39
CA PHE A 72 18.77 6.18 25.84
C PHE A 72 18.32 7.48 26.52
N GLU A 73 18.40 8.62 25.83
CA GLU A 73 17.82 9.88 26.29
C GLU A 73 16.30 9.90 26.08
N SER A 74 15.80 9.01 25.22
CA SER A 74 14.37 8.86 25.03
C SER A 74 13.76 8.01 26.14
N ARG A 75 12.56 8.39 26.58
CA ARG A 75 11.79 7.63 27.57
C ARG A 75 11.07 6.47 26.90
N TRP A 76 10.62 5.52 27.72
CA TRP A 76 9.76 4.43 27.27
C TRP A 76 8.56 5.00 26.49
N PRO A 77 8.15 4.40 25.36
CA PRO A 77 7.02 4.91 24.59
C PRO A 77 5.74 4.87 25.44
N GLU A 78 5.06 6.01 25.51
CA GLU A 78 3.76 6.09 26.15
C GLU A 78 2.68 5.48 25.25
N LEU A 79 1.67 4.89 25.90
CA LEU A 79 0.49 4.38 25.22
C LEU A 79 -0.42 5.56 24.88
N ASP A 80 -0.64 5.76 23.58
CA ASP A 80 -1.58 6.77 23.12
C ASP A 80 -3.01 6.21 23.18
N ALA A 81 -3.82 6.77 24.07
CA ALA A 81 -5.20 6.35 24.27
C ALA A 81 -6.08 6.60 23.04
N GLU A 82 -5.75 7.58 22.19
CA GLU A 82 -6.50 7.85 20.97
C GLU A 82 -6.25 6.76 19.93
N HIS A 83 -5.01 6.27 19.80
CA HIS A 83 -4.69 5.16 18.89
C HIS A 83 -5.30 3.83 19.32
N LEU A 84 -5.55 3.65 20.63
CA LEU A 84 -6.22 2.48 21.18
C LEU A 84 -7.76 2.53 21.06
N SER A 85 -8.32 3.69 20.68
CA SER A 85 -9.78 3.89 20.55
C SER A 85 -10.37 3.41 19.22
N PHE A 86 -9.59 2.68 18.43
CA PHE A 86 -10.04 2.17 17.13
C PHE A 86 -11.19 1.16 17.32
N PRO A 87 -12.31 1.28 16.58
CA PRO A 87 -13.47 0.42 16.80
C PRO A 87 -13.16 -1.06 16.59
N ASP A 88 -13.58 -1.92 17.53
CA ASP A 88 -13.36 -3.37 17.45
C ASP A 88 -13.94 -3.99 16.16
N GLU A 89 -15.08 -3.48 15.70
CA GLU A 89 -15.72 -3.91 14.44
C GLU A 89 -14.82 -3.70 13.21
N GLU A 90 -14.02 -2.62 13.19
CA GLU A 90 -13.06 -2.36 12.12
C GLU A 90 -11.84 -3.27 12.25
N VAL A 91 -11.37 -3.56 13.47
CA VAL A 91 -10.28 -4.50 13.71
C VAL A 91 -10.65 -5.89 13.19
N ASP A 92 -11.84 -6.38 13.54
CA ASP A 92 -12.36 -7.67 13.09
C ASP A 92 -12.53 -7.71 11.57
N PHE A 93 -13.01 -6.62 10.98
CA PHE A 93 -13.11 -6.50 9.53
C PHE A 93 -11.76 -6.59 8.84
N TRP A 94 -10.75 -5.84 9.31
CA TRP A 94 -9.40 -5.91 8.77
C TRP A 94 -8.75 -7.29 8.99
N GLY A 95 -9.06 -7.96 10.11
CA GLY A 95 -8.71 -9.37 10.33
C GLY A 95 -9.22 -10.27 9.22
N LYS A 96 -10.52 -10.18 8.89
CA LYS A 96 -11.14 -10.93 7.78
C LYS A 96 -10.51 -10.60 6.42
N ILE A 97 -10.16 -9.35 6.16
CA ILE A 97 -9.46 -8.94 4.93
C ILE A 97 -8.05 -9.55 4.84
N LEU A 98 -7.32 -9.62 5.96
CA LEU A 98 -6.00 -10.25 6.00
C LEU A 98 -6.09 -11.75 5.76
N GLU A 99 -7.08 -12.43 6.33
CA GLU A 99 -7.36 -13.84 6.06
C GLU A 99 -7.68 -14.06 4.57
N LEU A 100 -8.59 -13.25 4.01
CA LEU A 100 -8.90 -13.29 2.58
C LEU A 100 -7.64 -13.09 1.72
N ARG A 101 -6.77 -12.15 2.09
CA ARG A 101 -5.49 -11.92 1.41
C ARG A 101 -4.61 -13.17 1.43
N THR A 102 -4.57 -13.92 2.53
CA THR A 102 -3.79 -15.17 2.57
C THR A 102 -4.30 -16.19 1.57
N GLU A 103 -5.61 -16.28 1.37
CA GLU A 103 -6.22 -17.20 0.40
C GLU A 103 -6.03 -16.73 -1.04
N VAL A 104 -6.13 -15.42 -1.29
CA VAL A 104 -5.79 -14.83 -2.59
C VAL A 104 -4.33 -15.13 -2.93
N ASN A 105 -3.41 -14.96 -1.98
CA ASN A 105 -2.00 -15.30 -2.18
C ASN A 105 -1.81 -16.78 -2.53
N LYS A 106 -2.52 -17.72 -1.88
CA LYS A 106 -2.49 -19.14 -2.25
C LYS A 106 -2.94 -19.35 -3.70
N ALA A 107 -4.03 -18.71 -4.12
CA ALA A 107 -4.49 -18.80 -5.51
C ALA A 107 -3.47 -18.23 -6.51
N LEU A 108 -2.79 -17.12 -6.16
CA LEU A 108 -1.70 -16.55 -6.94
C LEU A 108 -0.49 -17.48 -7.05
N GLU A 109 -0.12 -18.19 -5.97
CA GLU A 109 0.97 -19.18 -6.00
C GLU A 109 0.67 -20.35 -6.94
N VAL A 110 -0.59 -20.82 -6.96
CA VAL A 110 -1.02 -21.88 -7.88
C VAL A 110 -0.94 -21.39 -9.33
N ALA A 111 -1.38 -20.16 -9.60
CA ALA A 111 -1.28 -19.54 -10.92
C ALA A 111 0.19 -19.35 -11.37
N ARG A 112 1.10 -19.03 -10.44
CA ARG A 112 2.55 -18.91 -10.72
C ARG A 112 3.17 -20.27 -11.02
N SER A 113 2.79 -21.31 -10.27
CA SER A 113 3.22 -22.69 -10.52
C SER A 113 2.74 -23.19 -11.89
N GLY A 114 1.54 -22.76 -12.30
CA GLY A 114 0.98 -22.99 -13.63
C GLY A 114 1.62 -22.17 -14.76
N LYS A 115 2.61 -21.31 -14.47
CA LYS A 115 3.26 -20.38 -15.42
C LYS A 115 2.29 -19.38 -16.08
N LEU A 116 1.10 -19.17 -15.52
CA LEU A 116 0.18 -18.17 -16.02
C LEU A 116 0.73 -16.76 -15.74
N ILE A 117 1.23 -16.52 -14.52
CA ILE A 117 1.78 -15.23 -14.09
C ILE A 117 3.23 -15.38 -13.63
N GLY A 118 4.05 -14.35 -13.83
CA GLY A 118 5.38 -14.27 -13.22
C GLY A 118 5.33 -13.56 -11.87
N SER A 119 4.85 -12.31 -11.88
CA SER A 119 4.69 -11.47 -10.69
C SER A 119 3.21 -11.30 -10.30
N SER A 120 2.92 -11.09 -9.02
CA SER A 120 1.55 -10.82 -8.53
C SER A 120 0.94 -9.58 -9.19
N LEU A 121 1.77 -8.60 -9.57
CA LEU A 121 1.33 -7.40 -10.28
C LEU A 121 0.83 -7.70 -11.70
N GLU A 122 1.15 -8.84 -12.30
CA GLU A 122 0.65 -9.23 -13.63
C GLU A 122 -0.74 -9.88 -13.57
N SER A 123 -1.29 -10.01 -12.36
CA SER A 123 -2.55 -10.71 -12.13
C SER A 123 -3.73 -9.75 -11.97
N LYS A 124 -4.90 -10.28 -12.33
CA LYS A 124 -6.20 -9.74 -12.02
C LYS A 124 -6.95 -10.76 -11.17
N VAL A 125 -7.50 -10.28 -10.06
CA VAL A 125 -8.23 -11.13 -9.10
C VAL A 125 -9.71 -10.85 -9.23
N TYR A 126 -10.49 -11.92 -9.37
CA TYR A 126 -11.93 -11.90 -9.28
C TYR A 126 -12.34 -12.43 -7.91
N LEU A 127 -13.22 -11.71 -7.24
CA LEU A 127 -13.80 -12.14 -5.98
C LEU A 127 -15.29 -12.26 -6.13
N HIS A 128 -15.87 -13.37 -5.66
CA HIS A 128 -17.30 -13.50 -5.51
C HIS A 128 -17.61 -13.91 -4.07
N CYS A 129 -18.37 -13.08 -3.37
CA CYS A 129 -18.77 -13.32 -1.99
C CYS A 129 -20.24 -13.74 -1.96
N SER A 130 -20.56 -14.82 -1.24
CA SER A 130 -21.96 -15.23 -1.04
C SER A 130 -22.72 -14.31 -0.08
N ASN A 131 -22.02 -13.50 0.73
CA ASN A 131 -22.62 -12.57 1.68
C ASN A 131 -22.70 -11.15 1.07
N GLU A 132 -23.92 -10.63 0.97
CA GLU A 132 -24.21 -9.33 0.34
C GLU A 132 -23.60 -8.14 1.11
N SER A 133 -23.62 -8.17 2.45
CA SER A 133 -23.05 -7.09 3.29
C SER A 133 -21.54 -6.95 3.10
N LEU A 134 -20.84 -8.09 3.03
CA LEU A 134 -19.40 -8.10 2.74
C LEU A 134 -19.13 -7.66 1.30
N ALA A 135 -19.91 -8.14 0.33
CA ALA A 135 -19.76 -7.74 -1.07
C ALA A 135 -19.92 -6.23 -1.25
N GLU A 136 -20.92 -5.62 -0.62
CA GLU A 136 -21.13 -4.16 -0.63
C GLU A 136 -19.93 -3.41 -0.04
N ARG A 137 -19.39 -3.89 1.09
CA ARG A 137 -18.25 -3.24 1.74
C ARG A 137 -16.96 -3.38 0.93
N LEU A 138 -16.72 -4.55 0.32
CA LEU A 138 -15.63 -4.74 -0.63
C LEU A 138 -15.81 -3.85 -1.87
N ASN A 139 -17.02 -3.71 -2.40
CA ASN A 139 -17.32 -2.83 -3.53
C ASN A 139 -17.00 -1.36 -3.21
N LYS A 140 -17.35 -0.88 -2.01
CA LYS A 140 -16.99 0.47 -1.54
C LYS A 140 -15.47 0.68 -1.49
N MET A 141 -14.69 -0.36 -1.19
CA MET A 141 -13.23 -0.30 -1.19
C MET A 141 -12.60 -0.47 -2.59
N CYS A 142 -13.35 -0.91 -3.61
CA CYS A 142 -12.89 -0.93 -5.00
C CYS A 142 -12.86 0.48 -5.63
N GLU A 143 -13.76 1.37 -5.19
CA GLU A 143 -13.81 2.78 -5.60
C GLU A 143 -13.56 3.70 -4.39
N PRO A 144 -12.39 3.62 -3.75
CA PRO A 144 -12.20 4.32 -2.50
C PRO A 144 -12.01 5.82 -2.74
N THR A 145 -12.55 6.62 -1.83
CA THR A 145 -12.22 8.05 -1.67
C THR A 145 -10.74 8.25 -1.33
N ASN A 146 -10.09 7.24 -0.76
CA ASN A 146 -8.67 7.19 -0.41
C ASN A 146 -7.94 6.10 -1.20
N ASP A 147 -6.92 6.50 -1.96
CA ASP A 147 -6.07 5.62 -2.78
C ASP A 147 -5.31 4.54 -1.98
N ALA A 148 -5.28 4.63 -0.64
CA ALA A 148 -4.63 3.66 0.24
C ALA A 148 -5.45 2.36 0.41
N ASP A 149 -6.77 2.49 0.50
CA ASP A 149 -7.69 1.40 0.91
C ASP A 149 -8.17 0.57 -0.28
N ALA A 150 -7.61 0.82 -1.46
CA ALA A 150 -7.98 0.13 -2.68
C ALA A 150 -7.59 -1.34 -2.60
N LEU A 151 -8.55 -2.26 -2.83
CA LEU A 151 -8.30 -3.71 -2.73
C LEU A 151 -7.10 -4.19 -3.56
N HIS A 152 -6.91 -3.62 -4.75
CA HIS A 152 -5.79 -4.00 -5.62
C HIS A 152 -4.42 -3.82 -4.94
N ARG A 153 -4.28 -2.83 -4.06
CA ARG A 153 -3.05 -2.61 -3.28
C ARG A 153 -2.92 -3.59 -2.13
N ILE A 154 -4.03 -3.84 -1.42
CA ILE A 154 -4.05 -4.80 -0.31
C ILE A 154 -3.62 -6.19 -0.79
N PHE A 155 -4.03 -6.58 -2.00
CA PHE A 155 -3.63 -7.86 -2.59
C PHE A 155 -2.33 -7.80 -3.42
N ILE A 156 -1.73 -6.62 -3.60
CA ILE A 156 -0.56 -6.41 -4.48
C ILE A 156 -0.81 -6.99 -5.89
N THR A 157 -1.93 -6.60 -6.48
CA THR A 157 -2.34 -6.99 -7.83
C THR A 157 -2.69 -5.78 -8.66
N SER A 158 -2.70 -5.89 -9.99
CA SER A 158 -2.99 -4.72 -10.82
C SER A 158 -4.47 -4.38 -10.85
N GLN A 159 -5.34 -5.39 -10.80
CA GLN A 159 -6.79 -5.22 -10.96
C GLN A 159 -7.52 -6.19 -10.04
N VAL A 160 -8.57 -5.71 -9.39
CA VAL A 160 -9.50 -6.52 -8.59
C VAL A 160 -10.91 -6.21 -9.06
N GLU A 161 -11.69 -7.24 -9.35
CA GLU A 161 -13.10 -7.11 -9.69
C GLU A 161 -13.94 -7.98 -8.76
N ILE A 162 -15.02 -7.40 -8.25
CA ILE A 162 -15.99 -8.12 -7.44
C ILE A 162 -17.15 -8.51 -8.36
N LEU A 163 -17.47 -9.80 -8.37
CA LEU A 163 -18.54 -10.38 -9.18
C LEU A 163 -19.76 -10.63 -8.31
N ASN A 164 -20.94 -10.25 -8.81
CA ASN A 164 -22.21 -10.47 -8.10
C ASN A 164 -22.75 -11.90 -8.30
N SER A 165 -22.27 -12.65 -9.30
CA SER A 165 -22.71 -14.02 -9.57
C SER A 165 -21.59 -14.90 -10.14
N LEU A 166 -21.62 -16.19 -9.80
CA LEU A 166 -20.72 -17.23 -10.30
C LEU A 166 -21.01 -17.69 -11.74
N GLN A 167 -22.10 -17.19 -12.34
CA GLN A 167 -22.54 -17.56 -13.69
C GLN A 167 -22.10 -16.54 -14.76
N ASP A 168 -21.22 -15.61 -14.39
CA ASP A 168 -20.73 -14.57 -15.28
C ASP A 168 -19.85 -15.16 -16.40
N GLU A 169 -19.99 -14.65 -17.63
CA GLU A 169 -19.19 -15.10 -18.77
C GLU A 169 -17.69 -14.91 -18.54
N ARG A 170 -17.33 -13.92 -17.69
CA ARG A 170 -15.97 -13.62 -17.27
C ARG A 170 -15.29 -14.74 -16.49
N ILE A 171 -16.06 -15.70 -15.94
CA ILE A 171 -15.54 -16.84 -15.17
C ILE A 171 -15.12 -18.00 -16.09
N LYS A 172 -15.64 -18.06 -17.33
CA LYS A 172 -15.37 -19.17 -18.26
C LYS A 172 -13.89 -19.27 -18.65
N ASP A 173 -13.16 -18.15 -18.65
CA ASP A 173 -11.73 -18.08 -19.00
C ASP A 173 -10.79 -18.19 -17.78
N VAL A 174 -11.33 -18.29 -16.56
CA VAL A 174 -10.52 -18.34 -15.34
C VAL A 174 -10.13 -19.79 -15.03
N GLN A 175 -8.88 -20.14 -15.36
CA GLN A 175 -8.35 -21.50 -15.16
C GLN A 175 -7.92 -21.78 -13.72
N TYR A 176 -7.62 -20.75 -12.95
CA TYR A 176 -7.12 -20.90 -11.58
C TYR A 176 -8.14 -20.31 -10.61
N THR A 177 -8.75 -21.20 -9.83
CA THR A 177 -9.79 -20.86 -8.88
C THR A 177 -9.44 -21.36 -7.49
N GLY A 178 -9.76 -20.58 -6.48
CA GLY A 178 -9.74 -20.95 -5.07
C GLY A 178 -11.12 -20.75 -4.46
N GLU A 179 -11.39 -21.48 -3.39
CA GLU A 179 -12.55 -21.25 -2.54
C GLU A 179 -12.07 -21.07 -1.10
N TYR A 180 -12.60 -20.05 -0.45
CA TYR A 180 -12.41 -19.80 0.96
C TYR A 180 -13.73 -19.91 1.69
N LEU A 181 -13.76 -20.76 2.73
CA LEU A 181 -14.88 -20.88 3.65
C LEU A 181 -14.53 -20.12 4.93
N MET A 182 -15.29 -19.08 5.24
CA MET A 182 -15.24 -18.45 6.55
C MET A 182 -16.02 -19.24 7.59
N GLU A 183 -15.70 -19.03 8.86
CA GLU A 183 -16.28 -19.72 10.02
C GLU A 183 -17.81 -19.60 10.13
N GLU A 184 -18.40 -18.61 9.47
CA GLU A 184 -19.85 -18.36 9.43
C GLU A 184 -20.58 -19.07 8.25
N GLY A 185 -19.91 -19.97 7.52
CA GLY A 185 -20.49 -20.63 6.34
C GLY A 185 -20.54 -19.74 5.08
N ASN A 186 -19.97 -18.54 5.16
CA ASN A 186 -19.79 -17.64 4.03
C ASN A 186 -18.70 -18.18 3.10
N LYS A 187 -19.06 -18.38 1.82
CA LYS A 187 -18.12 -18.81 0.78
C LYS A 187 -17.65 -17.60 -0.01
N ILE A 188 -16.34 -17.52 -0.21
CA ILE A 188 -15.70 -16.57 -1.11
C ILE A 188 -14.99 -17.36 -2.20
N TRP A 189 -15.43 -17.19 -3.43
CA TRP A 189 -14.74 -17.72 -4.59
C TRP A 189 -13.71 -16.70 -5.08
N ILE A 190 -12.52 -17.21 -5.40
CA ILE A 190 -11.38 -16.42 -5.82
C ILE A 190 -10.97 -16.92 -7.21
N GLY A 191 -10.96 -16.06 -8.19
CA GLY A 191 -10.47 -16.33 -9.53
C GLY A 191 -9.22 -15.53 -9.84
N VAL A 192 -8.23 -16.14 -10.49
CA VAL A 192 -7.02 -15.45 -10.93
C VAL A 192 -6.88 -15.53 -12.44
N SER A 193 -6.71 -14.37 -13.08
CA SER A 193 -6.36 -14.25 -14.50
C SER A 193 -5.19 -13.29 -14.70
N ARG A 194 -4.75 -13.12 -15.95
CA ARG A 194 -3.79 -12.06 -16.30
C ARG A 194 -4.46 -10.69 -16.30
N ALA A 195 -3.75 -9.68 -15.83
CA ALA A 195 -4.19 -8.30 -15.85
C ALA A 195 -4.34 -7.77 -17.28
N ASN A 196 -5.34 -6.91 -17.47
CA ASN A 196 -5.59 -6.28 -18.76
C ASN A 196 -4.67 -5.07 -18.97
N GLY A 197 -4.27 -4.83 -20.23
CA GLY A 197 -3.47 -3.67 -20.63
C GLY A 197 -1.98 -3.94 -20.67
N SER A 198 -1.18 -2.90 -20.48
CA SER A 198 0.28 -2.94 -20.63
C SER A 198 0.97 -2.62 -19.32
N LYS A 199 2.20 -3.12 -19.16
CA LYS A 199 3.03 -2.87 -17.99
C LYS A 199 3.51 -1.41 -17.97
N CYS A 200 3.37 -0.76 -16.82
CA CYS A 200 3.96 0.55 -16.55
C CYS A 200 5.41 0.39 -16.05
N ASP A 201 6.38 1.10 -16.63
CA ASP A 201 7.79 0.92 -16.26
C ASP A 201 8.15 1.46 -14.86
N ARG A 202 7.39 2.41 -14.33
CA ARG A 202 7.66 3.04 -13.02
C ARG A 202 7.08 2.24 -11.86
N CYS A 203 5.82 1.81 -11.96
CA CYS A 203 5.16 1.09 -10.87
C CYS A 203 5.00 -0.41 -11.12
N TRP A 204 5.28 -0.90 -12.33
CA TRP A 204 5.11 -2.28 -12.77
C TRP A 204 3.68 -2.82 -12.74
N ASN A 205 2.69 -1.95 -12.48
CA ASN A 205 1.27 -2.30 -12.57
C ASN A 205 0.81 -2.25 -14.03
N TYR A 206 -0.18 -3.07 -14.34
CA TYR A 206 -0.80 -3.21 -15.65
C TYR A 206 -2.04 -2.32 -15.73
N SER A 207 -2.10 -1.48 -16.74
CA SER A 207 -3.21 -0.58 -16.96
C SER A 207 -3.49 -0.41 -18.45
N LEU A 208 -4.77 -0.18 -18.77
CA LEU A 208 -5.22 0.15 -20.13
C LEU A 208 -4.84 1.56 -20.56
N GLN A 209 -4.46 2.43 -19.61
CA GLN A 209 -4.05 3.82 -19.87
C GLN A 209 -2.60 3.97 -20.31
N VAL A 210 -1.81 2.88 -20.25
CA VAL A 210 -0.43 2.90 -20.76
C VAL A 210 -0.50 3.04 -22.28
N GLY A 211 0.19 4.05 -22.82
CA GLY A 211 0.15 4.42 -24.23
C GLY A 211 -0.79 5.60 -24.55
N SER A 212 -1.57 6.09 -23.58
CA SER A 212 -2.46 7.24 -23.80
C SER A 212 -1.76 8.60 -23.81
N PHE A 213 -0.55 8.70 -23.24
CA PHE A 213 0.20 9.96 -23.10
C PHE A 213 1.36 10.01 -24.09
N THR A 214 1.45 11.07 -24.90
CA THR A 214 2.45 11.23 -25.95
C THR A 214 3.87 11.44 -25.42
N GLU A 215 4.02 12.21 -24.34
CA GLU A 215 5.33 12.52 -23.74
C GLU A 215 5.92 11.31 -23.01
N HIS A 216 5.05 10.47 -22.42
CA HIS A 216 5.44 9.28 -21.67
C HIS A 216 4.53 8.08 -21.98
N PRO A 217 4.73 7.40 -23.12
CA PRO A 217 3.85 6.33 -23.58
C PRO A 217 3.90 5.07 -22.72
N LEU A 218 4.97 4.86 -21.95
CA LEU A 218 5.15 3.66 -21.11
C LEU A 218 4.64 3.84 -19.67
N LEU A 219 3.98 4.97 -19.36
CA LEU A 219 3.48 5.27 -18.02
C LEU A 219 1.96 5.15 -17.93
N CYS A 220 1.49 4.69 -16.78
CA CYS A 220 0.07 4.77 -16.42
C CYS A 220 -0.29 6.20 -15.94
N GLY A 221 -1.58 6.54 -15.95
CA GLY A 221 -2.06 7.88 -15.56
C GLY A 221 -1.58 8.34 -14.18
N ARG A 222 -1.52 7.43 -13.20
CA ARG A 222 -0.96 7.72 -11.86
C ARG A 222 0.51 8.15 -11.93
N CYS A 223 1.34 7.38 -12.63
CA CYS A 223 2.77 7.66 -12.72
C CYS A 223 3.06 8.91 -13.56
N HIS A 224 2.29 9.11 -14.62
CA HIS A 224 2.33 10.32 -15.43
C HIS A 224 2.10 11.58 -14.60
N ASN A 225 1.04 11.63 -13.78
CA ASN A 225 0.74 12.76 -12.91
C ASN A 225 1.87 13.06 -11.90
N VAL A 226 2.54 12.01 -11.40
CA VAL A 226 3.68 12.17 -10.49
C VAL A 226 4.89 12.76 -11.21
N VAL A 227 5.20 12.30 -12.41
CA VAL A 227 6.34 12.79 -13.19
C VAL A 227 6.14 14.24 -13.62
N ILE A 228 4.96 14.59 -14.14
CA ILE A 228 4.63 15.97 -14.48
C ILE A 228 4.70 16.87 -13.24
N GLY A 229 4.16 16.40 -12.11
CA GLY A 229 4.19 17.16 -10.86
C GLY A 229 5.60 17.40 -10.29
N LEU A 230 6.62 16.66 -10.76
CA LEU A 230 8.02 16.94 -10.43
C LEU A 230 8.60 18.00 -11.38
N GLN A 231 8.35 17.88 -12.68
CA GLN A 231 8.82 18.85 -13.68
C GLN A 231 8.30 20.27 -13.40
N THR A 232 7.05 20.41 -12.96
CA THR A 232 6.51 21.73 -12.58
C THR A 232 7.16 22.32 -11.34
N ARG A 233 7.58 21.48 -10.38
CA ARG A 233 8.28 21.95 -9.18
C ARG A 233 9.70 22.38 -9.47
N ASP A 234 10.41 21.65 -10.31
CA ASP A 234 11.77 22.01 -10.70
C ASP A 234 11.78 23.39 -11.40
N LEU A 235 10.77 23.67 -12.24
CA LEU A 235 10.58 24.97 -12.88
C LEU A 235 10.23 26.08 -11.87
N ASP A 236 9.36 25.80 -10.90
CA ASP A 236 8.99 26.76 -9.85
C ASP A 236 10.17 27.07 -8.91
N ASP A 237 11.00 26.08 -8.59
CA ASP A 237 12.16 26.25 -7.73
C ASP A 237 13.29 27.00 -8.44
N LEU A 238 13.48 26.77 -9.75
CA LEU A 238 14.37 27.57 -10.61
C LEU A 238 13.90 29.03 -10.72
N ALA A 239 12.60 29.26 -10.94
CA ALA A 239 12.04 30.62 -11.00
C ALA A 239 12.19 31.37 -9.67
N LYS A 240 12.08 30.67 -8.52
CA LYS A 240 12.32 31.25 -7.20
C LYS A 240 13.79 31.53 -6.91
N SER A 241 14.73 30.74 -7.44
CA SER A 241 16.16 31.06 -7.32
C SER A 241 16.53 32.29 -8.15
N GLU A 242 16.03 32.39 -9.39
CA GLU A 242 16.27 33.55 -10.25
C GLU A 242 15.65 34.84 -9.68
N ALA A 243 14.44 34.76 -9.09
CA ALA A 243 13.81 35.90 -8.44
C ALA A 243 14.56 36.37 -7.18
N LYS A 244 15.20 35.46 -6.43
CA LYS A 244 16.05 35.81 -5.27
C LYS A 244 17.34 36.49 -5.69
N GLU A 245 17.94 36.08 -6.81
CA GLU A 245 19.13 36.74 -7.36
C GLU A 245 18.82 38.13 -7.91
N ALA A 246 17.64 38.33 -8.52
CA ALA A 246 17.21 39.64 -9.03
C ALA A 246 16.87 40.68 -7.93
N ILE A 247 16.50 40.24 -6.72
CA ILE A 247 16.22 41.12 -5.57
C ILE A 247 17.52 41.45 -4.79
N ALA A 248 18.58 40.68 -5.00
CA ALA A 248 19.88 40.88 -4.36
C ALA A 248 20.82 41.84 -5.13
N GLN A 249 20.39 42.34 -6.29
CA GLN A 249 21.08 43.37 -7.10
C GLN A 249 20.35 44.72 -6.98
#